data_AF-A0AAF0IVA6-F1
#
_entry.id   AF-A0AAF0IVA6-F1
#
_cell.length_a   1.000
_cell.length_b   1.000
_cell.length_c   1.000
_cell.angle_alpha   90.00
_cell.angle_beta   90.00
_cell.angle_gamma   90.00
#
_symmetry.space_group_name_H-M   'P 1'
#
loop_
_entity.id
_entity.type
_entity.pdbx_description
1 polymer ?
#
loop_
_entity_poly.entity_id
_entity_poly.type
_entity_poly.pdbx_seq_one_letter_code
_entity_poly.pdbx_strand_id
1 'polypeptide(L)'
;MGAARADDAHEGDAGQRHTGSVAHIGNKHKRQDMYQKYRKEKAKRKLARRLKTAKDERAGKDGKALKKERLAKNKPRTIENTRVYNPTLLHAPNTHEMPSWIEEQRQARQETQDDEDDEEDDEEEGEEAPEAVEDEAEADEVVDPQQAKYDVDDDPSAAPAILITTSMPSNSTSPHLASANARSHPAEAVRDLVKDLLNVFPGAEYRPRAKARGAGLGKICGWARARRYDAFMVIGESNKKPCTMTLVALPLGPTALFRLTSVSLTKDIVGHARATPHTPELILNNFTTALGHRVGRLLQHLFPKIPQLEGRQVVTAHNQRDYVFFRRHRYEFRSTDKAALQEIGPRFTLKLHKLSAGLPKGAGAWDGRFVEELEEAPANEESEAPEAHAADEGVEFQWQPKMSVSRRQFYL
;
A
#
# COMPACT_ATOMS: atom_id res chain seq x y z
N MET A 1 10.38 4.49 76.49
CA MET A 1 10.75 3.68 75.31
C MET A 1 10.14 4.40 74.11
N GLY A 2 10.82 5.21 73.31
CA GLY A 2 12.16 5.04 72.76
C GLY A 2 12.04 4.62 71.29
N ALA A 3 11.62 5.55 70.42
CA ALA A 3 11.83 5.45 68.98
C ALA A 3 11.89 6.88 68.42
N ALA A 4 13.11 7.39 68.32
CA ALA A 4 13.42 8.69 67.76
C ALA A 4 13.05 8.73 66.27
N ARG A 5 12.28 9.75 65.89
CA ARG A 5 12.20 10.23 64.52
C ARG A 5 13.57 10.79 64.16
N ALA A 6 14.27 10.15 63.23
CA ALA A 6 15.41 10.74 62.57
C ALA A 6 14.87 11.67 61.47
N ASP A 7 14.75 12.94 61.82
CA ASP A 7 14.68 14.03 60.86
C ASP A 7 16.04 14.09 60.14
N ASP A 8 16.13 13.46 58.96
CA ASP A 8 17.25 13.70 58.04
C ASP A 8 17.05 15.07 57.40
N ALA A 9 17.56 16.08 58.09
CA ALA A 9 17.85 17.39 57.56
C ALA A 9 18.93 17.26 56.47
N HIS A 10 18.52 17.32 55.21
CA HIS A 10 19.42 17.72 54.13
C HIS A 10 18.96 19.07 53.56
N GLU A 11 19.42 20.13 54.21
CA GLU A 11 19.43 21.48 53.66
C GLU A 11 20.27 21.53 52.38
N GLY A 12 19.71 22.18 51.35
CA GLY A 12 20.50 22.92 50.37
C GLY A 12 20.93 22.20 49.09
N ASP A 13 19.97 21.89 48.20
CA ASP A 13 20.14 22.23 46.78
C ASP A 13 18.77 22.31 46.10
N ALA A 14 18.13 23.47 46.22
CA ALA A 14 16.95 23.80 45.45
C ALA A 14 17.34 23.98 43.97
N GLY A 15 17.09 22.96 43.16
CA GLY A 15 16.51 23.19 41.83
C GLY A 15 17.44 23.46 40.65
N GLN A 16 18.75 23.19 40.69
CA GLN A 16 19.54 23.18 39.45
C GLN A 16 19.52 21.80 38.79
N ARG A 17 18.59 21.63 37.84
CA ARG A 17 18.68 20.53 36.85
C ARG A 17 20.07 20.64 36.19
N HIS A 18 21.02 19.77 36.53
CA HIS A 18 22.29 19.68 35.79
C HIS A 18 22.01 19.29 34.34
N THR A 19 21.81 20.30 33.50
CA THR A 19 21.38 20.18 32.10
C THR A 19 22.47 19.64 31.18
N GLY A 20 23.68 19.38 31.69
CA GLY A 20 24.83 19.03 30.87
C GLY A 20 25.21 20.13 29.87
N SER A 21 24.67 21.35 30.07
CA SER A 21 24.93 22.49 29.21
C SER A 21 26.34 23.00 29.45
N VAL A 22 27.20 22.79 28.47
CA VAL A 22 28.59 23.24 28.44
C VAL A 22 28.79 24.40 27.45
N ALA A 23 27.70 25.01 26.98
CA ALA A 23 27.70 26.07 25.97
C ALA A 23 28.39 27.36 26.44
N HIS A 24 28.37 27.62 27.75
CA HIS A 24 29.08 28.75 28.38
C HIS A 24 30.61 28.60 28.34
N ILE A 25 31.13 27.39 28.06
CA ILE A 25 32.57 27.14 27.96
C ILE A 25 33.01 27.43 26.53
N GLY A 26 33.67 28.57 26.30
CA GLY A 26 34.21 28.94 24.99
C GLY A 26 35.26 27.95 24.47
N ASN A 27 36.12 27.44 25.36
CA ASN A 27 37.19 26.50 25.01
C ASN A 27 36.63 25.11 24.59
N LYS A 28 36.89 24.72 23.35
CA LYS A 28 36.43 23.46 22.74
C LYS A 28 36.88 22.21 23.51
N HIS A 29 38.15 22.14 23.94
CA HIS A 29 38.70 20.96 24.63
C HIS A 29 38.06 20.79 26.01
N LYS A 30 38.02 21.87 26.81
CA LYS A 30 37.37 21.86 28.12
C LYS A 30 35.87 21.54 28.01
N ARG A 31 35.18 22.10 27.00
CA ARG A 31 33.78 21.81 26.71
C ARG A 31 33.55 20.33 26.41
N GLN A 32 34.42 19.73 25.58
CA GLN A 32 34.35 18.32 25.23
C GLN A 32 34.60 17.42 26.44
N ASP A 33 35.60 17.71 27.26
CA ASP A 33 35.93 16.92 28.45
C ASP A 33 34.81 16.93 29.50
N MET A 34 34.26 18.12 29.77
CA MET A 34 33.12 18.28 30.69
C MET A 34 31.88 17.55 30.18
N TYR A 35 31.60 17.61 28.87
CA TYR A 35 30.49 16.86 28.28
C TYR A 35 30.70 15.33 28.37
N GLN A 36 31.92 14.85 28.17
CA GLN A 36 32.25 13.43 28.34
C GLN A 36 32.06 12.96 29.78
N LYS A 37 32.53 13.74 30.77
CA LYS A 37 32.33 13.45 32.20
C LYS A 37 30.83 13.36 32.52
N TYR A 38 30.07 14.37 32.10
CA TYR A 38 28.61 14.39 32.26
C TYR A 38 27.94 13.17 31.61
N ARG A 39 28.33 12.77 30.39
CA ARG A 39 27.79 11.56 29.73
C ARG A 39 28.08 10.29 30.54
N LYS A 40 29.31 10.14 31.06
CA LYS A 40 29.71 8.99 31.89
C LYS A 40 28.89 8.94 33.19
N GLU A 41 28.78 10.07 33.90
CA GLU A 41 27.99 10.17 35.14
C GLU A 41 26.50 9.93 34.89
N LYS A 42 25.93 10.50 33.83
CA LYS A 42 24.53 10.26 33.42
C LYS A 42 24.28 8.78 33.13
N ALA A 43 25.21 8.09 32.47
CA ALA A 43 25.12 6.66 32.22
C ALA A 43 25.19 5.84 33.52
N LYS A 44 26.15 6.14 34.40
CA LYS A 44 26.27 5.51 35.73
C LYS A 44 24.99 5.68 36.55
N ARG A 45 24.47 6.91 36.65
CA ARG A 45 23.21 7.22 37.36
C ARG A 45 22.01 6.49 36.76
N LYS A 46 21.92 6.41 35.42
CA LYS A 46 20.84 5.68 34.73
C LYS A 46 20.92 4.17 35.01
N LEU A 47 22.12 3.59 35.04
CA LEU A 47 22.33 2.19 35.37
C LEU A 47 21.98 1.90 36.83
N ALA A 48 22.48 2.69 37.77
CA ALA A 48 22.17 2.56 39.20
C ALA A 48 20.65 2.61 39.45
N ARG A 49 19.95 3.55 38.81
CA ARG A 49 18.48 3.63 38.86
C ARG A 49 17.82 2.36 38.33
N ARG A 50 18.26 1.84 37.17
CA ARG A 50 17.72 0.60 36.58
C ARG A 50 17.94 -0.63 37.47
N LEU A 51 19.11 -0.74 38.10
CA LEU A 51 19.45 -1.82 39.03
C LEU A 51 18.58 -1.75 40.29
N LYS A 52 18.38 -0.54 40.84
CA LYS A 52 17.46 -0.33 41.97
C LYS A 52 16.04 -0.76 41.61
N THR A 53 15.49 -0.25 40.51
CA THR A 53 14.15 -0.65 40.04
C THR A 53 14.04 -2.16 39.77
N ALA A 54 15.06 -2.79 39.17
CA ALA A 54 15.05 -4.23 38.93
C ALA A 54 15.10 -5.05 40.24
N LYS A 55 15.80 -4.55 41.26
CA LYS A 55 15.80 -5.15 42.60
C LYS A 55 14.42 -5.04 43.25
N ASP A 56 13.80 -3.86 43.19
CA ASP A 56 12.46 -3.60 43.74
C ASP A 56 11.37 -4.45 43.04
N GLU A 57 11.43 -4.58 41.70
CA GLU A 57 10.54 -5.45 40.91
C GLU A 57 10.74 -6.95 41.19
N ARG A 58 11.92 -7.36 41.67
CA ARG A 58 12.26 -8.77 41.97
C ARG A 58 11.96 -9.17 43.40
N ALA A 59 11.97 -8.22 44.35
CA ALA A 59 12.01 -8.51 45.78
C ALA A 59 10.64 -8.83 46.43
N GLY A 60 9.50 -8.56 45.78
CA GLY A 60 8.18 -8.65 46.43
C GLY A 60 7.09 -9.39 45.65
N LYS A 61 6.04 -9.84 46.36
CA LYS A 61 4.78 -10.34 45.78
C LYS A 61 4.12 -9.29 44.87
N ASP A 62 4.27 -8.01 45.22
CA ASP A 62 3.76 -6.85 44.45
C ASP A 62 4.69 -6.38 43.32
N GLY A 63 5.88 -6.96 43.18
CA GLY A 63 6.87 -6.56 42.17
C GLY A 63 6.37 -6.72 40.72
N LYS A 64 5.50 -7.72 40.47
CA LYS A 64 4.82 -7.90 39.18
C LYS A 64 3.86 -6.74 38.87
N ALA A 65 3.16 -6.21 39.88
CA ALA A 65 2.25 -5.09 39.72
C ALA A 65 3.02 -3.78 39.43
N LEU A 66 4.09 -3.50 40.18
CA LEU A 66 4.99 -2.35 39.94
C LEU A 66 5.59 -2.37 38.53
N LYS A 67 5.98 -3.54 38.03
CA LYS A 67 6.47 -3.71 36.66
C LYS A 67 5.39 -3.41 35.62
N LYS A 68 4.16 -3.90 35.82
CA LYS A 68 3.01 -3.65 34.94
C LYS A 68 2.69 -2.15 34.89
N GLU A 69 2.63 -1.50 36.05
CA GLU A 69 2.40 -0.06 36.17
C GLU A 69 3.49 0.77 35.47
N ARG A 70 4.77 0.40 35.64
CA ARG A 70 5.86 1.07 34.94
C ARG A 70 5.76 0.92 33.42
N LEU A 71 5.46 -0.28 32.92
CA LEU A 71 5.30 -0.52 31.49
C LEU A 71 4.09 0.24 30.92
N ALA A 72 3.01 0.34 31.70
CA ALA A 72 1.84 1.14 31.34
C ALA A 72 2.16 2.64 31.27
N LYS A 73 2.91 3.18 32.24
CA LYS A 73 3.33 4.59 32.30
C LYS A 73 4.39 4.94 31.25
N ASN A 74 5.34 4.05 30.99
CA ASN A 74 6.50 4.32 30.12
C ASN A 74 6.37 3.64 28.76
N LYS A 75 5.36 4.07 27.98
CA LYS A 75 5.20 3.65 26.59
C LYS A 75 6.23 4.37 25.70
N PRO A 76 7.03 3.65 24.89
CA PRO A 76 7.95 4.28 23.98
C PRO A 76 7.20 5.08 22.91
N ARG A 77 7.66 6.31 22.64
CA ARG A 77 7.17 7.13 21.53
C ARG A 77 7.76 6.63 20.21
N THR A 78 7.04 5.73 19.55
CA THR A 78 7.35 5.28 18.19
C THR A 78 6.54 6.10 17.18
N ILE A 79 6.96 6.14 15.91
CA ILE A 79 6.20 6.83 14.85
C ILE A 79 4.79 6.24 14.73
N GLU A 80 4.65 4.92 14.88
CA GLU A 80 3.36 4.23 14.85
C GLU A 80 2.45 4.70 16.00
N ASN A 81 3.02 4.86 17.20
CA ASN A 81 2.28 5.36 18.37
C ASN A 81 2.03 6.88 18.33
N THR A 82 2.62 7.62 17.40
CA THR A 82 2.47 9.09 17.29
C THR A 82 1.98 9.54 15.93
N ARG A 83 1.24 8.68 15.21
CA ARG A 83 0.57 9.06 13.95
C ARG A 83 -0.47 10.15 14.23
N VAL A 84 -0.84 10.87 13.17
CA VAL A 84 -1.96 11.82 13.23
C VAL A 84 -3.24 11.03 12.99
N TYR A 85 -4.31 11.37 13.72
CA TYR A 85 -5.65 10.85 13.49
C TYR A 85 -6.03 11.01 12.00
N ASN A 86 -6.57 9.96 11.40
CA ASN A 86 -6.99 9.97 10.00
C ASN A 86 -8.46 9.52 9.90
N PRO A 87 -9.39 10.40 9.49
CA PRO A 87 -10.82 10.05 9.38
C PRO A 87 -11.12 9.03 8.28
N THR A 88 -10.19 8.80 7.34
CA THR A 88 -10.40 7.87 6.21
C THR A 88 -10.12 6.40 6.54
N LEU A 89 -9.84 6.06 7.81
CA LEU A 89 -9.61 4.69 8.25
C LEU A 89 -10.94 3.95 8.41
N LEU A 90 -11.12 2.82 7.72
CA LEU A 90 -12.43 2.14 7.60
C LEU A 90 -12.59 0.92 8.53
N HIS A 91 -11.52 0.18 8.84
CA HIS A 91 -11.61 -1.11 9.55
C HIS A 91 -10.60 -1.30 10.69
N ALA A 92 -9.78 -0.29 10.97
CA ALA A 92 -8.86 -0.29 12.11
C ALA A 92 -9.26 0.81 13.08
N PRO A 93 -9.29 0.56 14.41
CA PRO A 93 -9.56 1.61 15.37
C PRO A 93 -8.50 2.70 15.21
N ASN A 94 -8.94 3.93 15.06
CA ASN A 94 -8.06 5.09 15.06
C ASN A 94 -7.29 5.10 16.39
N THR A 95 -5.97 4.92 16.32
CA THR A 95 -5.13 4.76 17.53
C THR A 95 -4.81 6.08 18.24
N HIS A 96 -5.31 7.21 17.73
CA HIS A 96 -4.98 8.56 18.17
C HIS A 96 -6.25 9.34 18.51
N GLU A 97 -6.12 10.28 19.45
CA GLU A 97 -7.22 11.15 19.85
C GLU A 97 -7.71 11.99 18.66
N MET A 98 -9.03 12.04 18.52
CA MET A 98 -9.69 12.85 17.52
C MET A 98 -9.40 14.33 17.83
N PRO A 99 -8.93 15.12 16.87
CA PRO A 99 -8.82 16.56 17.05
C PRO A 99 -10.18 17.18 17.41
N SER A 100 -10.21 18.17 18.31
CA SER A 100 -11.45 18.80 18.79
C SER A 100 -12.34 19.33 17.67
N TRP A 101 -11.75 19.91 16.62
CA TRP A 101 -12.48 20.40 15.46
C TRP A 101 -13.22 19.31 14.66
N ILE A 102 -12.76 18.05 14.72
CA ILE A 102 -13.48 16.91 14.10
C ILE A 102 -14.64 16.47 15.01
N GLU A 103 -14.44 16.56 16.32
CA GLU A 103 -15.47 16.25 17.32
C GLU A 103 -16.64 17.22 17.21
N GLU A 104 -16.35 18.52 17.11
CA GLU A 104 -17.33 19.59 16.87
C GLU A 104 -18.10 19.37 15.56
N GLN A 105 -17.43 18.97 14.47
CA GLN A 105 -18.11 18.67 13.19
C GLN A 105 -19.00 17.42 13.25
N ARG A 106 -18.62 16.41 14.04
CA ARG A 106 -19.45 15.21 14.23
C ARG A 106 -20.68 15.53 15.07
N GLN A 107 -20.50 16.29 16.14
CA GLN A 107 -21.60 16.77 16.98
C GLN A 107 -22.56 17.63 16.16
N ALA A 108 -22.06 18.58 15.38
CA ALA A 108 -22.91 19.40 14.50
C ALA A 108 -23.64 18.57 13.43
N ARG A 109 -23.03 17.50 12.89
CA ARG A 109 -23.72 16.60 11.94
C ARG A 109 -24.77 15.71 12.60
N GLN A 110 -24.52 15.29 13.84
CA GLN A 110 -25.52 14.57 14.64
C GLN A 110 -26.68 15.49 14.98
N GLU A 111 -26.41 16.72 15.44
CA GLU A 111 -27.44 17.72 15.70
C GLU A 111 -28.29 18.01 14.45
N THR A 112 -27.69 18.20 13.28
CA THR A 112 -28.48 18.40 12.03
C THR A 112 -29.24 17.16 11.57
N GLN A 113 -28.77 15.96 11.91
CA GLN A 113 -29.43 14.71 11.53
C GLN A 113 -30.58 14.40 12.50
N ASP A 114 -30.40 14.72 13.79
CA ASP A 114 -31.45 14.65 14.80
C ASP A 114 -32.53 15.74 14.53
N ASP A 115 -32.17 16.92 14.00
CA ASP A 115 -33.12 17.96 13.56
C ASP A 115 -33.88 17.58 12.28
N GLU A 116 -33.27 16.81 11.35
CA GLU A 116 -33.92 16.29 10.14
C GLU A 116 -34.87 15.11 10.47
N ASP A 117 -34.50 14.25 11.42
CA ASP A 117 -35.35 13.16 11.90
C ASP A 117 -36.55 13.68 12.75
N ASP A 118 -36.42 14.84 13.43
CA ASP A 118 -37.51 15.52 14.16
C ASP A 118 -38.49 16.29 13.23
N GLU A 119 -38.12 16.55 11.97
CA GLU A 119 -39.00 17.20 10.96
C GLU A 119 -39.79 16.19 10.08
N GLU A 120 -39.45 14.89 10.10
CA GLU A 120 -40.15 13.83 9.36
C GLU A 120 -41.20 13.04 10.18
N ASP A 121 -41.49 13.43 11.43
CA ASP A 121 -42.37 12.66 12.34
C ASP A 121 -43.87 13.12 12.35
N ASP A 122 -44.31 13.83 11.31
CA ASP A 122 -45.72 14.20 11.10
C ASP A 122 -46.14 13.94 9.63
N GLU A 123 -46.22 12.68 9.19
CA GLU A 123 -47.25 12.20 8.25
C GLU A 123 -47.20 10.67 7.99
N GLU A 124 -48.36 10.05 8.28
CA GLU A 124 -48.94 8.82 7.73
C GLU A 124 -48.71 7.43 8.38
N GLU A 125 -49.80 7.01 9.05
CA GLU A 125 -50.21 5.62 9.30
C GLU A 125 -50.33 4.80 7.99
N GLY A 126 -49.63 3.66 7.96
CA GLY A 126 -50.16 2.35 7.57
C GLY A 126 -50.53 2.08 6.11
N GLU A 127 -49.73 1.22 5.45
CA GLU A 127 -50.26 0.14 4.58
C GLU A 127 -49.35 -1.10 4.67
N GLU A 128 -49.85 -2.19 5.27
CA GLU A 128 -49.25 -3.52 5.17
C GLU A 128 -49.62 -4.14 3.80
N ALA A 129 -48.62 -4.38 2.96
CA ALA A 129 -48.78 -5.13 1.72
C ALA A 129 -48.67 -6.65 1.98
N PRO A 130 -49.48 -7.50 1.33
CA PRO A 130 -49.50 -8.94 1.60
C PRO A 130 -48.28 -9.67 1.01
N GLU A 131 -47.72 -10.60 1.79
CA GLU A 131 -46.76 -11.60 1.32
C GLU A 131 -47.43 -12.52 0.29
N ALA A 132 -46.98 -12.45 -0.96
CA ALA A 132 -47.24 -13.47 -1.96
C ALA A 132 -46.15 -14.54 -1.86
N VAL A 133 -46.55 -15.74 -1.45
CA VAL A 133 -45.75 -16.95 -1.55
C VAL A 133 -45.89 -17.44 -2.99
N GLU A 134 -44.83 -17.36 -3.78
CA GLU A 134 -44.78 -17.99 -5.10
C GLU A 134 -44.05 -19.33 -5.00
N ASP A 135 -44.77 -20.38 -5.40
CA ASP A 135 -44.30 -21.76 -5.51
C ASP A 135 -43.11 -21.86 -6.48
N GLU A 136 -42.02 -22.50 -6.03
CA GLU A 136 -40.94 -22.93 -6.92
C GLU A 136 -41.44 -24.06 -7.84
N ALA A 137 -41.80 -23.70 -9.06
CA ALA A 137 -41.90 -24.65 -10.16
C ALA A 137 -40.51 -24.81 -10.81
N GLU A 138 -39.97 -26.03 -10.75
CA GLU A 138 -38.89 -26.51 -11.60
C GLU A 138 -39.19 -26.15 -13.06
N ALA A 139 -38.49 -25.15 -13.60
CA ALA A 139 -38.49 -24.82 -15.01
C ALA A 139 -37.17 -25.30 -15.61
N ASP A 140 -37.26 -26.27 -16.52
CA ASP A 140 -36.14 -26.78 -17.31
C ASP A 140 -35.32 -25.63 -17.89
N GLU A 141 -34.05 -25.60 -17.50
CA GLU A 141 -33.08 -24.55 -17.79
C GLU A 141 -32.72 -24.57 -19.29
N VAL A 142 -33.35 -23.70 -20.08
CA VAL A 142 -32.93 -23.42 -21.45
C VAL A 142 -31.71 -22.51 -21.37
N VAL A 143 -30.51 -23.09 -21.30
CA VAL A 143 -29.25 -22.36 -21.25
C VAL A 143 -29.07 -21.53 -22.52
N ASP A 144 -29.24 -20.21 -22.40
CA ASP A 144 -28.90 -19.25 -23.45
C ASP A 144 -27.38 -19.33 -23.71
N PRO A 145 -26.92 -19.58 -24.96
CA PRO A 145 -25.49 -19.65 -25.30
C PRO A 145 -24.68 -18.41 -24.91
N GLN A 146 -25.33 -17.24 -24.76
CA GLN A 146 -24.65 -16.04 -24.26
C GLN A 146 -24.38 -16.11 -22.76
N GLN A 147 -25.30 -16.67 -21.95
CA GLN A 147 -25.13 -16.79 -20.50
C GLN A 147 -23.98 -17.75 -20.13
N ALA A 148 -23.90 -18.88 -20.83
CA ALA A 148 -22.78 -19.83 -20.69
C ALA A 148 -21.41 -19.25 -21.09
N LYS A 149 -21.36 -18.18 -21.90
CA LYS A 149 -20.11 -17.47 -22.24
C LYS A 149 -19.68 -16.50 -21.14
N TYR A 150 -20.64 -15.89 -20.42
CA TYR A 150 -20.37 -15.05 -19.25
C TYR A 150 -19.91 -15.88 -18.04
N ASP A 151 -20.41 -17.11 -17.87
CA ASP A 151 -19.99 -18.01 -16.78
C ASP A 151 -18.54 -18.53 -16.94
N VAL A 152 -18.02 -18.58 -18.16
CA VAL A 152 -16.61 -18.94 -18.45
C VAL A 152 -15.66 -17.77 -18.20
N ASP A 153 -16.14 -16.53 -18.35
CA ASP A 153 -15.35 -15.30 -18.12
C ASP A 153 -15.18 -14.97 -16.61
N ASP A 154 -15.97 -15.57 -15.71
CA ASP A 154 -15.93 -15.31 -14.26
C ASP A 154 -15.41 -16.51 -13.43
N ASP A 155 -14.65 -17.43 -14.04
CA ASP A 155 -13.98 -18.51 -13.31
C ASP A 155 -13.04 -17.91 -12.24
N PRO A 156 -13.34 -18.08 -10.93
CA PRO A 156 -12.57 -17.47 -9.87
C PRO A 156 -11.14 -18.04 -9.74
N SER A 157 -10.86 -19.19 -10.36
CA SER A 157 -9.54 -19.80 -10.41
C SER A 157 -8.70 -19.35 -11.61
N ALA A 158 -9.32 -18.77 -12.64
CA ALA A 158 -8.60 -18.33 -13.84
C ALA A 158 -7.64 -17.18 -13.52
N ALA A 159 -6.45 -17.23 -14.13
CA ALA A 159 -5.47 -16.18 -13.95
C ALA A 159 -5.83 -14.97 -14.83
N PRO A 160 -5.81 -13.74 -14.28
CA PRO A 160 -6.13 -12.55 -15.05
C PRO A 160 -5.11 -12.33 -16.19
N ALA A 161 -5.60 -11.87 -17.33
CA ALA A 161 -4.77 -11.55 -18.49
C ALA A 161 -4.08 -10.19 -18.27
N ILE A 162 -2.76 -10.20 -18.09
CA ILE A 162 -1.99 -9.00 -17.75
C ILE A 162 -1.02 -8.64 -18.87
N LEU A 163 -1.15 -7.44 -19.43
CA LEU A 163 -0.19 -6.94 -20.43
C LEU A 163 0.91 -6.12 -19.76
N ILE A 164 2.15 -6.58 -19.85
CA ILE A 164 3.34 -5.86 -19.39
C ILE A 164 4.05 -5.21 -20.58
N THR A 165 4.35 -3.91 -20.46
CA THR A 165 5.17 -3.19 -21.44
C THR A 165 6.22 -2.31 -20.75
N THR A 166 7.24 -1.86 -21.48
CA THR A 166 8.27 -0.96 -20.94
C THR A 166 8.14 0.46 -21.47
N SER A 167 8.44 1.44 -20.61
CA SER A 167 9.22 2.65 -20.93
C SER A 167 9.62 2.87 -22.39
N MET A 168 9.08 3.86 -23.11
CA MET A 168 9.89 4.44 -24.18
C MET A 168 11.11 5.10 -23.51
N PRO A 169 12.33 4.91 -24.03
CA PRO A 169 13.52 5.55 -23.50
C PRO A 169 13.37 7.07 -23.60
N SER A 170 13.71 7.80 -22.54
CA SER A 170 13.76 9.27 -22.58
C SER A 170 14.87 9.71 -23.55
N ASN A 171 14.50 10.47 -24.58
CA ASN A 171 15.44 11.05 -25.56
C ASN A 171 16.22 12.28 -25.03
N SER A 172 16.11 12.61 -23.74
CA SER A 172 16.57 13.89 -23.20
C SER A 172 18.10 14.08 -23.14
N THR A 173 18.93 13.06 -23.38
CA THR A 173 20.37 13.12 -23.02
C THR A 173 21.36 12.88 -24.17
N SER A 174 20.94 12.64 -25.42
CA SER A 174 21.82 12.88 -26.59
C SER A 174 21.15 12.62 -27.95
N PRO A 175 21.38 13.47 -28.96
CA PRO A 175 20.68 13.45 -30.25
C PRO A 175 21.28 12.52 -31.32
N HIS A 176 22.20 11.60 -30.98
CA HIS A 176 22.90 10.81 -32.02
C HIS A 176 22.11 9.58 -32.47
N LEU A 177 21.80 9.49 -33.77
CA LEU A 177 21.02 8.41 -34.42
C LEU A 177 21.51 6.97 -34.08
N ALA A 178 22.82 6.75 -34.01
CA ALA A 178 23.40 5.44 -33.64
C ALA A 178 23.05 5.01 -32.20
N SER A 179 22.99 5.99 -31.30
CA SER A 179 22.59 5.76 -29.90
C SER A 179 21.07 5.62 -29.72
N ALA A 180 20.26 6.04 -30.70
CA ALA A 180 18.81 5.85 -30.70
C ALA A 180 18.43 4.39 -31.00
N ASN A 181 19.19 3.72 -31.89
CA ASN A 181 19.02 2.29 -32.16
C ASN A 181 19.45 1.42 -30.97
N ALA A 182 20.58 1.75 -30.32
CA ALA A 182 21.03 1.04 -29.11
C ALA A 182 20.09 1.26 -27.90
N ARG A 183 19.46 2.43 -27.78
CA ARG A 183 18.47 2.72 -26.73
C ARG A 183 17.09 2.15 -26.99
N SER A 184 16.85 1.61 -28.17
CA SER A 184 15.49 1.20 -28.54
C SER A 184 14.93 0.00 -27.79
N HIS A 185 15.81 -0.75 -27.12
CA HIS A 185 15.42 -1.81 -26.23
C HIS A 185 15.66 -1.36 -24.78
N PRO A 186 14.77 -1.70 -23.82
CA PRO A 186 14.93 -1.34 -22.42
C PRO A 186 16.26 -1.83 -21.86
N ALA A 187 16.81 -1.20 -20.82
CA ALA A 187 18.04 -1.64 -20.19
C ALA A 187 17.93 -3.09 -19.67
N GLU A 188 19.08 -3.77 -19.57
CA GLU A 188 19.16 -5.15 -19.10
C GLU A 188 18.48 -5.35 -17.73
N ALA A 189 18.73 -4.47 -16.77
CA ALA A 189 18.10 -4.51 -15.45
C ALA A 189 16.57 -4.42 -15.52
N VAL A 190 16.02 -3.68 -16.49
CA VAL A 190 14.56 -3.58 -16.69
C VAL A 190 14.02 -4.83 -17.36
N ARG A 191 14.74 -5.40 -18.34
CA ARG A 191 14.35 -6.67 -18.97
C ARG A 191 14.34 -7.82 -17.96
N ASP A 192 15.37 -7.89 -17.12
CA ASP A 192 15.45 -8.93 -16.10
C ASP A 192 14.40 -8.74 -15.02
N LEU A 193 14.07 -7.49 -14.64
CA LEU A 193 12.90 -7.24 -13.78
C LEU A 193 11.60 -7.69 -14.46
N VAL A 194 11.39 -7.39 -15.74
CA VAL A 194 10.19 -7.83 -16.48
C VAL A 194 10.09 -9.36 -16.49
N LYS A 195 11.19 -10.07 -16.75
CA LYS A 195 11.22 -11.55 -16.66
C LYS A 195 10.84 -12.05 -15.26
N ASP A 196 11.35 -11.40 -14.22
CA ASP A 196 10.99 -11.73 -12.85
C ASP A 196 9.50 -11.46 -12.57
N LEU A 197 8.92 -10.37 -13.10
CA LEU A 197 7.51 -10.04 -12.97
C LEU A 197 6.60 -11.01 -13.73
N LEU A 198 7.01 -11.50 -14.91
CA LEU A 198 6.29 -12.56 -15.65
C LEU A 198 6.18 -13.85 -14.83
N ASN A 199 7.19 -14.15 -14.00
CA ASN A 199 7.12 -15.31 -13.11
C ASN A 199 6.24 -15.06 -11.87
N VAL A 200 5.99 -13.80 -11.50
CA VAL A 200 5.23 -13.41 -10.30
C VAL A 200 3.73 -13.38 -10.59
N PHE A 201 3.34 -12.79 -11.72
CA PHE A 201 1.94 -12.61 -12.09
C PHE A 201 1.49 -13.74 -13.03
N PRO A 202 0.54 -14.59 -12.63
CA PRO A 202 0.01 -15.61 -13.51
C PRO A 202 -0.78 -14.93 -14.65
N GLY A 203 -0.68 -15.44 -15.88
CA GLY A 203 -1.35 -14.82 -17.04
C GLY A 203 -0.69 -13.55 -17.60
N ALA A 204 0.49 -13.18 -17.11
CA ALA A 204 1.21 -12.02 -17.61
C ALA A 204 1.92 -12.29 -18.95
N GLU A 205 1.71 -11.40 -19.92
CA GLU A 205 2.36 -11.39 -21.22
C GLU A 205 3.20 -10.11 -21.38
N TYR A 206 4.44 -10.26 -21.82
CA TYR A 206 5.29 -9.11 -22.11
C TYR A 206 5.27 -8.78 -23.61
N ARG A 207 4.89 -7.54 -23.94
CA ARG A 207 5.06 -6.99 -25.30
C ARG A 207 5.95 -5.75 -25.31
N PRO A 208 7.04 -5.73 -26.09
CA PRO A 208 7.84 -4.53 -26.27
C PRO A 208 7.05 -3.48 -27.06
N ARG A 209 7.20 -2.20 -26.72
CA ARG A 209 6.57 -1.11 -27.50
C ARG A 209 7.27 -0.90 -28.83
N ALA A 210 6.51 -0.89 -29.93
CA ALA A 210 7.03 -0.67 -31.28
C ALA A 210 7.44 0.80 -31.51
N LYS A 211 8.63 1.02 -32.09
CA LYS A 211 9.20 2.36 -32.36
C LYS A 211 8.37 3.20 -33.34
N ALA A 212 7.78 2.55 -34.35
CA ALA A 212 7.21 3.22 -35.52
C ALA A 212 5.86 3.89 -35.25
N ARG A 213 5.10 3.44 -34.25
CA ARG A 213 3.71 3.91 -34.01
C ARG A 213 3.54 4.81 -32.80
N GLY A 214 4.59 5.03 -32.00
CA GLY A 214 4.59 5.99 -30.88
C GLY A 214 3.30 5.97 -30.05
N ALA A 215 2.74 4.79 -29.79
CA ALA A 215 1.39 4.69 -29.26
C ALA A 215 1.36 5.26 -27.84
N GLY A 216 0.58 6.33 -27.66
CA GLY A 216 0.31 6.90 -26.34
C GLY A 216 -0.27 5.85 -25.40
N LEU A 217 -0.06 6.04 -24.09
CA LEU A 217 -0.49 5.08 -23.07
C LEU A 217 -1.97 4.73 -23.22
N GLY A 218 -2.83 5.73 -23.48
CA GLY A 218 -4.26 5.52 -23.71
C GLY A 218 -4.57 4.62 -24.92
N LYS A 219 -3.88 4.79 -26.06
CA LYS A 219 -4.08 3.94 -27.25
C LYS A 219 -3.73 2.48 -26.96
N ILE A 220 -2.68 2.24 -26.18
CA ILE A 220 -2.29 0.89 -25.75
C ILE A 220 -3.32 0.31 -24.79
N CYS A 221 -3.85 1.12 -23.86
CA CYS A 221 -4.97 0.71 -23.00
C CYS A 221 -6.19 0.33 -23.84
N GLY A 222 -6.58 1.12 -24.85
CA GLY A 222 -7.68 0.78 -25.76
C GLY A 222 -7.43 -0.53 -26.54
N TRP A 223 -6.20 -0.73 -27.03
CA TRP A 223 -5.79 -1.97 -27.71
C TRP A 223 -5.84 -3.20 -26.80
N ALA A 224 -5.41 -3.06 -25.54
CA ALA A 224 -5.42 -4.12 -24.54
C ALA A 224 -6.85 -4.44 -24.08
N ARG A 225 -7.65 -3.38 -23.85
CA ARG A 225 -9.06 -3.46 -23.50
C ARG A 225 -9.85 -4.21 -24.57
N ALA A 226 -9.62 -3.92 -25.85
CA ALA A 226 -10.24 -4.60 -26.98
C ALA A 226 -9.91 -6.12 -27.03
N ARG A 227 -8.79 -6.54 -26.45
CA ARG A 227 -8.29 -7.93 -26.44
C ARG A 227 -8.52 -8.67 -25.12
N ARG A 228 -9.42 -8.17 -24.27
CA ARG A 228 -9.76 -8.80 -22.99
C ARG A 228 -8.58 -8.95 -22.03
N TYR A 229 -7.65 -7.99 -22.02
CA TYR A 229 -6.72 -7.89 -20.89
C TYR A 229 -7.41 -7.24 -19.70
N ASP A 230 -7.26 -7.83 -18.51
CA ASP A 230 -7.82 -7.35 -17.24
C ASP A 230 -6.96 -6.25 -16.62
N ALA A 231 -5.65 -6.29 -16.84
CA ALA A 231 -4.75 -5.27 -16.35
C ALA A 231 -3.62 -4.95 -17.33
N PHE A 232 -3.16 -3.72 -17.25
CA PHE A 232 -2.05 -3.22 -18.04
C PHE A 232 -1.00 -2.58 -17.14
N MET A 233 0.25 -3.02 -17.28
CA MET A 233 1.37 -2.58 -16.48
C MET A 233 2.50 -2.01 -17.37
N VAL A 234 3.03 -0.85 -16.97
CA VAL A 234 4.16 -0.21 -17.64
C VAL A 234 5.32 -0.01 -16.68
N ILE A 235 6.48 -0.58 -17.01
CA ILE A 235 7.73 -0.38 -16.26
C ILE A 235 8.52 0.77 -16.89
N GLY A 236 8.67 1.86 -16.16
CA GLY A 236 9.46 3.02 -16.58
C GLY A 236 10.92 2.89 -16.18
N GLU A 237 11.79 3.40 -17.06
CA GLU A 237 13.24 3.36 -16.90
C GLU A 237 13.81 4.78 -16.74
N SER A 238 14.78 4.92 -15.86
CA SER A 238 15.63 6.11 -15.78
C SER A 238 17.05 5.69 -15.45
N ASN A 239 18.05 6.27 -16.12
CA ASN A 239 19.47 5.97 -15.90
C ASN A 239 19.78 4.46 -15.94
N LYS A 240 19.19 3.72 -16.88
CA LYS A 240 19.34 2.25 -17.03
C LYS A 240 18.84 1.43 -15.84
N LYS A 241 17.99 2.01 -14.99
CA LYS A 241 17.39 1.36 -13.81
C LYS A 241 15.87 1.51 -13.84
N PRO A 242 15.11 0.51 -13.36
CA PRO A 242 13.66 0.64 -13.19
C PRO A 242 13.34 1.71 -12.14
N CYS A 243 12.42 2.63 -12.47
CA CYS A 243 12.13 3.83 -11.67
C CYS A 243 10.64 4.02 -11.39
N THR A 244 9.76 3.70 -12.33
CA THR A 244 8.31 3.86 -12.16
C THR A 244 7.58 2.61 -12.59
N MET A 245 6.41 2.37 -11.99
CA MET A 245 5.50 1.31 -12.37
C MET A 245 4.12 1.93 -12.48
N THR A 246 3.55 1.96 -13.68
CA THR A 246 2.16 2.36 -13.89
C THR A 246 1.32 1.10 -13.98
N LEU A 247 0.25 1.05 -13.19
CA LEU A 247 -0.70 -0.05 -13.18
C LEU A 247 -2.08 0.51 -13.52
N VAL A 248 -2.75 -0.12 -14.47
CA VAL A 248 -4.09 0.26 -14.94
C VAL A 248 -4.96 -0.99 -14.84
N ALA A 249 -6.05 -0.92 -14.08
CA ALA A 249 -7.11 -1.91 -14.19
C ALA A 249 -7.95 -1.61 -15.43
N LEU A 250 -8.18 -2.61 -16.27
CA LEU A 250 -9.07 -2.54 -17.42
C LEU A 250 -10.40 -3.23 -17.05
N PRO A 251 -11.52 -2.90 -17.71
CA PRO A 251 -11.66 -2.03 -18.87
C PRO A 251 -11.79 -0.52 -18.59
N LEU A 252 -12.11 -0.10 -17.37
CA LEU A 252 -12.49 1.30 -17.07
C LEU A 252 -11.44 2.11 -16.30
N GLY A 253 -10.53 1.45 -15.58
CA GLY A 253 -9.68 2.08 -14.57
C GLY A 253 -9.90 1.43 -13.20
N PRO A 254 -9.13 1.79 -12.16
CA PRO A 254 -8.32 3.00 -12.02
C PRO A 254 -6.87 2.88 -12.52
N THR A 255 -6.23 4.04 -12.70
CA THR A 255 -4.81 4.16 -13.05
C THR A 255 -3.98 4.61 -11.84
N ALA A 256 -3.05 3.78 -11.40
CA ALA A 256 -2.08 4.12 -10.36
C ALA A 256 -0.66 4.23 -10.92
N LEU A 257 0.00 5.35 -10.63
CA LEU A 257 1.42 5.57 -10.88
C LEU A 257 2.19 5.38 -9.58
N PHE A 258 3.06 4.37 -9.55
CA PHE A 258 3.97 4.11 -8.46
C PHE A 258 5.40 4.52 -8.83
N ARG A 259 6.11 5.06 -7.84
CA ARG A 259 7.57 5.15 -7.88
C ARG A 259 8.16 3.83 -7.37
N LEU A 260 8.98 3.18 -8.19
CA LEU A 260 9.77 2.03 -7.81
C LEU A 260 11.05 2.48 -7.10
N THR A 261 11.34 1.86 -5.97
CA THR A 261 12.57 2.06 -5.21
C THR A 261 13.10 0.72 -4.70
N SER A 262 14.41 0.65 -4.44
CA SER A 262 15.06 -0.52 -3.85
C SER A 262 14.75 -1.83 -4.59
N VAL A 263 14.89 -1.83 -5.91
CA VAL A 263 14.70 -3.03 -6.74
C VAL A 263 15.90 -3.96 -6.57
N SER A 264 15.66 -5.20 -6.20
CA SER A 264 16.63 -6.30 -6.19
C SER A 264 16.04 -7.47 -6.97
N LEU A 265 16.79 -7.99 -7.94
CA LEU A 265 16.34 -9.09 -8.78
C LEU A 265 16.45 -10.40 -8.01
N THR A 266 15.76 -11.44 -8.49
CA THR A 266 15.77 -12.77 -7.86
C THR A 266 17.19 -13.33 -7.78
N LYS A 267 17.99 -13.14 -8.83
CA LYS A 267 19.39 -13.59 -8.91
C LYS A 267 20.30 -12.94 -7.86
N ASP A 268 19.96 -11.75 -7.40
CA ASP A 268 20.78 -10.97 -6.46
C ASP A 268 20.52 -11.37 -4.99
N ILE A 269 19.47 -12.14 -4.73
CA ILE A 269 19.04 -12.50 -3.37
C ILE A 269 19.77 -13.76 -2.91
N VAL A 270 20.45 -13.69 -1.76
CA VAL A 270 21.12 -14.85 -1.18
C VAL A 270 20.10 -15.85 -0.62
N GLY A 271 20.25 -17.13 -0.96
CA GLY A 271 19.37 -18.20 -0.46
C GLY A 271 17.98 -18.24 -1.10
N HIS A 272 17.80 -17.61 -2.26
CA HIS A 272 16.54 -17.68 -3.01
C HIS A 272 16.25 -19.12 -3.48
N ALA A 273 14.98 -19.49 -3.47
CA ALA A 273 14.52 -20.75 -4.06
C ALA A 273 14.00 -20.52 -5.49
N ARG A 274 13.86 -21.62 -6.24
CA ARG A 274 13.27 -21.61 -7.58
C ARG A 274 11.75 -21.46 -7.47
N ALA A 275 11.18 -20.54 -8.25
CA ALA A 275 9.73 -20.40 -8.37
C ALA A 275 9.11 -21.62 -9.07
N THR A 276 7.95 -22.06 -8.57
CA THR A 276 7.08 -23.05 -9.23
C THR A 276 5.94 -22.33 -9.96
N PRO A 277 5.31 -22.96 -10.98
CA PRO A 277 4.28 -22.31 -11.80
C PRO A 277 2.94 -22.09 -11.08
N HIS A 278 2.79 -22.59 -9.85
CA HIS A 278 1.58 -22.39 -9.04
C HIS A 278 1.28 -20.92 -8.77
N THR A 279 0.00 -20.57 -8.77
CA THR A 279 -0.49 -19.23 -8.45
C THR A 279 -0.33 -18.95 -6.95
N PRO A 280 0.34 -17.85 -6.54
CA PRO A 280 0.58 -17.57 -5.14
C PRO A 280 -0.64 -16.98 -4.42
N GLU A 281 -0.70 -17.15 -3.10
CA GLU A 281 -1.61 -16.41 -2.22
C GLU A 281 -1.22 -14.93 -2.14
N LEU A 282 -2.20 -14.03 -1.98
CA LEU A 282 -1.93 -12.60 -1.82
C LEU A 282 -2.21 -12.14 -0.38
N ILE A 283 -1.19 -11.61 0.29
CA ILE A 283 -1.30 -10.97 1.60
C ILE A 283 -1.16 -9.46 1.44
N LEU A 284 -2.24 -8.73 1.77
CA LEU A 284 -2.24 -7.28 1.89
C LEU A 284 -2.18 -6.88 3.37
N ASN A 285 -1.09 -6.26 3.79
CA ASN A 285 -0.92 -5.83 5.19
C ASN A 285 -0.99 -4.30 5.30
N ASN A 286 -1.77 -3.80 6.27
CA ASN A 286 -1.90 -2.38 6.64
C ASN A 286 -2.43 -1.46 5.53
N PHE A 287 -3.33 -1.92 4.68
CA PHE A 287 -4.09 -1.06 3.76
C PHE A 287 -5.41 -0.66 4.42
N THR A 288 -5.34 0.28 5.36
CA THR A 288 -6.46 0.56 6.28
C THR A 288 -7.26 1.80 5.90
N THR A 289 -6.69 2.72 5.13
CA THR A 289 -7.37 3.95 4.70
C THR A 289 -8.23 3.67 3.47
N ALA A 290 -9.19 4.54 3.16
CA ALA A 290 -9.98 4.44 1.92
C ALA A 290 -9.10 4.40 0.65
N LEU A 291 -8.03 5.20 0.61
CA LEU A 291 -7.04 5.16 -0.47
C LEU A 291 -6.25 3.83 -0.47
N GLY A 292 -5.89 3.35 0.72
CA GLY A 292 -5.27 2.05 0.93
C GLY A 292 -6.10 0.91 0.37
N HIS A 293 -7.40 0.87 0.68
CA HIS A 293 -8.33 -0.12 0.15
C HIS A 293 -8.45 -0.06 -1.37
N ARG A 294 -8.46 1.13 -1.98
CA ARG A 294 -8.46 1.28 -3.44
C ARG A 294 -7.19 0.71 -4.07
N VAL A 295 -6.02 1.03 -3.52
CA VAL A 295 -4.74 0.45 -3.98
C VAL A 295 -4.68 -1.06 -3.72
N GLY A 296 -5.22 -1.53 -2.59
CA GLY A 296 -5.33 -2.94 -2.27
C GLY A 296 -6.18 -3.70 -3.28
N ARG A 297 -7.37 -3.16 -3.63
CA ARG A 297 -8.25 -3.72 -4.67
C ARG A 297 -7.56 -3.74 -6.04
N LEU A 298 -6.82 -2.69 -6.39
CA LEU A 298 -6.04 -2.64 -7.63
C LEU A 298 -4.96 -3.73 -7.67
N LEU A 299 -4.29 -4.00 -6.54
CA LEU A 299 -3.31 -5.09 -6.45
C LEU A 299 -3.97 -6.48 -6.45
N GLN A 300 -5.19 -6.62 -5.91
CA GLN A 300 -5.97 -7.87 -5.97
C GLN A 300 -6.32 -8.27 -7.41
N HIS A 301 -6.62 -7.30 -8.28
CA HIS A 301 -6.91 -7.56 -9.70
C HIS A 301 -5.75 -8.21 -10.48
N LEU A 302 -4.53 -8.23 -9.92
CA LEU A 302 -3.37 -8.87 -10.54
C LEU A 302 -3.23 -10.36 -10.23
N PHE A 303 -4.10 -10.91 -9.38
CA PHE A 303 -4.04 -12.29 -8.93
C PHE A 303 -5.42 -12.95 -9.04
N PRO A 304 -5.49 -14.27 -9.25
CA PRO A 304 -6.76 -15.00 -9.23
C PRO A 304 -7.42 -14.87 -7.85
N LYS A 305 -8.76 -14.91 -7.83
CA LYS A 305 -9.54 -14.83 -6.58
C LYS A 305 -9.25 -16.05 -5.69
N ILE A 306 -9.11 -17.23 -6.30
CA ILE A 306 -8.78 -18.48 -5.61
C ILE A 306 -7.30 -18.84 -5.86
N PRO A 307 -6.45 -18.87 -4.81
CA PRO A 307 -5.06 -19.27 -4.95
C PRO A 307 -4.87 -20.79 -4.89
N GLN A 308 -3.74 -21.28 -5.42
CA GLN A 308 -3.33 -22.68 -5.37
C GLN A 308 -2.45 -22.94 -4.14
N LEU A 309 -3.06 -23.44 -3.07
CA LEU A 309 -2.39 -23.70 -1.78
C LEU A 309 -1.31 -24.80 -1.87
N GLU A 310 -1.41 -25.71 -2.85
CA GLU A 310 -0.42 -26.78 -3.07
C GLU A 310 1.00 -26.23 -3.28
N GLY A 311 1.12 -25.10 -3.99
CA GLY A 311 2.41 -24.48 -4.27
C GLY A 311 3.11 -23.92 -3.03
N ARG A 312 2.38 -23.69 -1.94
CA ARG A 312 2.83 -23.02 -0.71
C ARG A 312 3.57 -21.72 -0.98
N GLN A 313 3.03 -20.94 -1.91
CA GLN A 313 3.60 -19.67 -2.32
C GLN A 313 2.72 -18.52 -1.88
N VAL A 314 3.37 -17.42 -1.51
CA VAL A 314 2.67 -16.21 -1.08
C VAL A 314 3.39 -14.97 -1.58
N VAL A 315 2.63 -14.04 -2.10
CA VAL A 315 3.02 -12.67 -2.39
C VAL A 315 2.53 -11.79 -1.25
N THR A 316 3.43 -11.03 -0.66
CA THR A 316 3.11 -10.08 0.40
C THR A 316 3.32 -8.67 -0.13
N ALA A 317 2.26 -7.86 -0.09
CA ALA A 317 2.32 -6.41 -0.19
C ALA A 317 2.14 -5.84 1.22
N HIS A 318 3.23 -5.39 1.82
CA HIS A 318 3.21 -4.84 3.17
C HIS A 318 3.31 -3.32 3.12
N ASN A 319 2.23 -2.62 3.49
CA ASN A 319 2.26 -1.17 3.64
C ASN A 319 2.90 -0.78 4.98
N GLN A 320 3.97 0.01 4.90
CA GLN A 320 4.58 0.64 6.04
C GLN A 320 4.94 2.08 5.67
N ARG A 321 4.21 3.04 6.24
CA ARG A 321 4.46 4.49 6.07
C ARG A 321 4.39 4.95 4.60
N ASP A 322 3.36 4.51 3.88
CA ASP A 322 3.14 4.75 2.44
C ASP A 322 4.15 4.09 1.51
N TYR A 323 5.01 3.23 2.05
CA TYR A 323 5.88 2.35 1.27
C TYR A 323 5.27 0.94 1.28
N VAL A 324 4.89 0.47 0.10
CA VAL A 324 4.42 -0.89 -0.10
C VAL A 324 5.61 -1.75 -0.45
N PHE A 325 6.03 -2.59 0.49
CA PHE A 325 7.08 -3.58 0.28
C PHE A 325 6.48 -4.81 -0.39
N PHE A 326 6.91 -5.06 -1.63
CA PHE A 326 6.51 -6.23 -2.38
C PHE A 326 7.56 -7.33 -2.23
N ARG A 327 7.12 -8.52 -1.80
CA ARG A 327 7.98 -9.70 -1.66
C ARG A 327 7.20 -10.95 -1.99
N ARG A 328 7.86 -11.94 -2.58
CA ARG A 328 7.30 -13.28 -2.82
C ARG A 328 8.08 -14.31 -2.02
N HIS A 329 7.37 -15.12 -1.26
CA HIS A 329 7.92 -16.16 -0.40
C HIS A 329 7.28 -17.51 -0.72
N ARG A 330 8.04 -18.56 -0.47
CA ARG A 330 7.55 -19.92 -0.24
C ARG A 330 7.51 -20.14 1.26
N TYR A 331 6.43 -20.73 1.76
CA TYR A 331 6.29 -21.01 3.17
C TYR A 331 6.33 -22.52 3.46
N GLU A 332 6.80 -22.84 4.65
CA GLU A 332 6.79 -24.19 5.21
C GLU A 332 6.35 -24.12 6.67
N PHE A 333 5.31 -24.85 7.03
CA PHE A 333 4.90 -24.98 8.42
C PHE A 333 5.85 -25.94 9.14
N ARG A 334 6.73 -25.39 10.00
CA ARG A 334 7.59 -26.20 10.87
C ARG A 334 6.84 -26.67 12.12
N SER A 335 5.87 -25.89 12.56
CA SER A 335 4.97 -26.16 13.66
C SER A 335 3.62 -25.48 13.41
N THR A 336 2.60 -25.79 14.21
CA THR A 336 1.27 -25.15 14.14
C THR A 336 1.34 -23.62 14.19
N ASP A 337 2.25 -23.07 15.02
CA ASP A 337 2.27 -21.62 15.29
C ASP A 337 3.35 -20.86 14.51
N LYS A 338 4.18 -21.55 13.72
CA LYS A 338 5.36 -20.96 13.07
C LYS A 338 5.56 -21.48 11.66
N ALA A 339 5.51 -20.55 10.72
CA ALA A 339 5.91 -20.77 9.34
C ALA A 339 7.34 -20.26 9.11
N ALA A 340 8.17 -21.06 8.45
CA ALA A 340 9.43 -20.61 7.88
C ALA A 340 9.18 -20.07 6.46
N LEU A 341 9.87 -18.99 6.10
CA LEU A 341 9.72 -18.33 4.80
C LEU A 341 11.05 -18.36 4.04
N GLN A 342 10.97 -18.66 2.75
CA GLN A 342 12.10 -18.56 1.82
C GLN A 342 11.69 -17.69 0.63
N GLU A 343 12.53 -16.76 0.20
CA GLU A 343 12.18 -15.86 -0.90
C GLU A 343 12.34 -16.51 -2.28
N ILE A 344 11.40 -16.24 -3.19
CA ILE A 344 11.32 -16.86 -4.53
C ILE A 344 11.01 -15.84 -5.65
N GLY A 345 11.33 -14.57 -5.46
CA GLY A 345 11.07 -13.53 -6.44
C GLY A 345 11.76 -12.20 -6.12
N PRO A 346 11.57 -11.17 -6.96
CA PRO A 346 12.23 -9.88 -6.79
C PRO A 346 11.73 -9.15 -5.54
N ARG A 347 12.60 -8.33 -4.96
CA ARG A 347 12.24 -7.36 -3.91
C ARG A 347 12.13 -5.99 -4.54
N PHE A 348 11.05 -5.29 -4.29
CA PHE A 348 10.97 -3.87 -4.61
C PHE A 348 10.00 -3.16 -3.69
N THR A 349 10.16 -1.85 -3.60
CA THR A 349 9.30 -0.99 -2.79
C THR A 349 8.57 -0.01 -3.69
N LEU A 350 7.25 -0.02 -3.60
CA LEU A 350 6.36 0.89 -4.31
C LEU A 350 5.98 2.05 -3.41
N LYS A 351 5.93 3.25 -3.99
CA LYS A 351 5.32 4.41 -3.36
C LYS A 351 4.31 5.01 -4.32
N LEU A 352 3.06 5.12 -3.90
CA LEU A 352 2.01 5.73 -4.71
C LEU A 352 2.34 7.21 -4.97
N HIS A 353 2.37 7.60 -6.24
CA HIS A 353 2.63 8.97 -6.68
C HIS A 353 1.39 9.65 -7.24
N LYS A 354 0.57 8.91 -7.99
CA LYS A 354 -0.70 9.41 -8.52
C LYS A 354 -1.72 8.27 -8.60
N LEU A 355 -2.97 8.54 -8.25
CA LEU A 355 -4.12 7.68 -8.52
C LEU A 355 -5.15 8.50 -9.29
N SER A 356 -5.70 7.94 -10.35
CA SER A 356 -6.78 8.53 -11.16
C SER A 356 -7.88 7.50 -11.32
N ALA A 357 -9.14 7.93 -11.25
CA ALA A 357 -10.30 7.04 -11.29
C ALA A 357 -10.43 6.28 -12.62
N GLY A 358 -10.08 6.94 -13.74
CA GLY A 358 -10.21 6.38 -15.09
C GLY A 358 -8.90 5.96 -15.76
N LEU A 359 -9.01 5.66 -17.05
CA LEU A 359 -7.90 5.34 -17.94
C LEU A 359 -7.03 6.57 -18.28
N PRO A 360 -5.79 6.36 -18.73
CA PRO A 360 -4.95 7.44 -19.26
C PRO A 360 -5.58 8.12 -20.48
N LYS A 361 -5.29 9.42 -20.66
CA LYS A 361 -5.76 10.20 -21.82
C LYS A 361 -5.44 9.50 -23.15
N GLY A 362 -6.42 9.49 -24.05
CA GLY A 362 -6.34 8.88 -25.38
C GLY A 362 -6.77 7.42 -25.45
N ALA A 363 -7.41 6.87 -24.41
CA ALA A 363 -8.03 5.54 -24.44
C ALA A 363 -9.43 5.51 -25.08
N GLY A 364 -10.09 6.67 -25.20
CA GLY A 364 -11.45 6.78 -25.74
C GLY A 364 -12.52 6.25 -24.78
N ALA A 365 -13.79 6.50 -25.12
CA ALA A 365 -14.93 5.88 -24.46
C ALA A 365 -14.89 4.35 -24.61
N TRP A 366 -15.60 3.61 -23.76
CA TRP A 366 -15.71 2.16 -23.88
C TRP A 366 -17.07 1.79 -24.47
N ASP A 367 -17.06 1.13 -25.62
CA ASP A 367 -18.27 0.76 -26.36
C ASP A 367 -18.89 -0.56 -25.86
N GLY A 368 -18.37 -1.14 -24.77
CA GLY A 368 -18.91 -2.37 -24.16
C GLY A 368 -18.60 -3.66 -24.91
N ARG A 369 -17.93 -3.59 -26.07
CA ARG A 369 -17.65 -4.75 -26.94
C ARG A 369 -16.18 -5.10 -26.98
N PHE A 370 -15.89 -6.41 -26.89
CA PHE A 370 -14.56 -6.96 -27.13
C PHE A 370 -14.41 -7.32 -28.61
N VAL A 371 -13.20 -7.18 -29.16
CA VAL A 371 -12.90 -7.64 -30.52
C VAL A 371 -12.73 -9.15 -30.46
N GLU A 372 -13.48 -9.91 -31.26
CA GLU A 372 -13.30 -11.36 -31.35
C GLU A 372 -11.93 -11.69 -31.97
N GLU A 373 -11.25 -12.73 -31.50
CA GLU A 373 -9.86 -13.09 -31.88
C GLU A 373 -9.62 -13.26 -33.39
N LEU A 374 -10.70 -13.41 -34.18
CA LEU A 374 -10.69 -13.58 -35.64
C LEU A 374 -10.93 -12.29 -36.43
N GLU A 375 -11.35 -11.19 -35.80
CA GLU A 375 -11.49 -9.91 -36.47
C GLU A 375 -10.16 -9.14 -36.37
N GLU A 376 -9.53 -8.86 -37.52
CA GLU A 376 -8.43 -7.91 -37.56
C GLU A 376 -8.92 -6.58 -36.95
N ALA A 377 -8.30 -6.18 -35.84
CA ALA A 377 -8.63 -4.93 -35.16
C ALA A 377 -8.78 -3.81 -36.20
N PRO A 378 -9.90 -3.08 -36.22
CA PRO A 378 -10.23 -2.19 -37.32
C PRO A 378 -9.07 -1.21 -37.53
N ALA A 379 -8.65 -1.10 -38.78
CA ALA A 379 -7.58 -0.21 -39.19
C ALA A 379 -8.04 1.24 -39.09
N ASN A 380 -8.04 1.77 -37.85
CA ASN A 380 -8.11 3.18 -37.48
C ASN A 380 -8.79 4.09 -38.53
N GLU A 381 -10.06 3.82 -38.81
CA GLU A 381 -10.92 4.79 -39.48
C GLU A 381 -11.29 5.84 -38.43
N GLU A 382 -10.94 7.10 -38.73
CA GLU A 382 -11.38 8.27 -37.97
C GLU A 382 -12.90 8.39 -38.15
N SER A 383 -13.67 7.64 -37.35
CA SER A 383 -15.11 7.84 -37.23
C SER A 383 -15.37 8.98 -36.24
N GLU A 384 -16.16 9.96 -36.67
CA GLU A 384 -16.61 11.08 -35.85
C GLU A 384 -17.32 10.55 -34.60
N ALA A 385 -16.78 10.91 -33.43
CA ALA A 385 -17.29 10.46 -32.15
C ALA A 385 -18.66 11.13 -31.85
N PRO A 386 -19.68 10.37 -31.42
CA PRO A 386 -20.86 10.98 -30.84
C PRO A 386 -20.51 11.63 -29.49
N GLU A 387 -20.97 12.87 -29.29
CA GLU A 387 -20.83 13.60 -28.03
C GLU A 387 -21.64 12.91 -26.92
N ALA A 388 -21.01 12.08 -26.08
CA ALA A 388 -21.55 11.72 -24.76
C ALA A 388 -20.49 11.14 -23.81
N HIS A 389 -20.44 11.71 -22.60
CA HIS A 389 -19.69 11.32 -21.40
C HIS A 389 -18.15 11.30 -21.51
N ALA A 390 -17.55 12.48 -21.28
CA ALA A 390 -16.15 12.60 -20.91
C ALA A 390 -15.84 11.64 -19.75
N ALA A 391 -14.87 10.75 -19.94
CA ALA A 391 -14.30 9.94 -18.86
C ALA A 391 -13.81 10.90 -17.76
N ASP A 392 -14.54 10.93 -16.65
CA ASP A 392 -14.39 11.94 -15.60
C ASP A 392 -12.92 12.03 -15.15
N GLU A 393 -12.36 13.23 -15.28
CA GLU A 393 -10.94 13.56 -15.05
C GLU A 393 -10.59 13.63 -13.55
N GLY A 394 -11.09 12.70 -12.75
CA GLY A 394 -10.86 12.67 -11.31
C GLY A 394 -9.45 12.17 -10.95
N VAL A 395 -8.48 13.07 -10.82
CA VAL A 395 -7.24 12.76 -10.09
C VAL A 395 -7.58 12.65 -8.61
N GLU A 396 -7.82 11.43 -8.14
CA GLU A 396 -8.20 11.15 -6.75
C GLU A 396 -7.06 11.44 -5.76
N PHE A 397 -5.82 11.14 -6.17
CA PHE A 397 -4.66 11.35 -5.31
C PHE A 397 -3.43 11.74 -6.12
N GLN A 398 -2.68 12.72 -5.62
CA GLN A 398 -1.37 13.06 -6.14
C GLN A 398 -0.41 13.40 -5.00
N TRP A 399 0.70 12.69 -4.95
CA TRP A 399 1.75 12.94 -3.96
C TRP A 399 2.42 14.29 -4.23
N GLN A 400 2.57 15.09 -3.17
CA GLN A 400 3.29 16.37 -3.20
C GLN A 400 4.46 16.35 -2.21
N PRO A 401 5.61 16.98 -2.52
CA PRO A 401 6.77 17.02 -1.62
C PRO A 401 6.46 17.55 -0.21
N LYS A 402 5.55 18.54 -0.10
CA LYS A 402 5.11 19.12 1.18
C LYS A 402 4.48 18.08 2.13
N MET A 403 3.86 17.03 1.59
CA MET A 403 3.26 15.95 2.37
C MET A 403 4.31 15.13 3.14
N SER A 404 5.58 15.15 2.72
CA SER A 404 6.67 14.43 3.41
C SER A 404 7.19 15.14 4.67
N VAL A 405 6.79 16.40 4.90
CA VAL A 405 7.28 17.22 6.00
C VAL A 405 6.70 16.76 7.34
N SER A 406 5.42 16.38 7.39
CA SER A 406 4.75 16.04 8.65
C SER A 406 5.29 14.75 9.29
N ARG A 407 5.91 13.84 8.51
CA ARG A 407 6.51 12.53 8.90
C ARG A 407 5.66 11.65 9.83
N ARG A 408 4.39 12.00 10.06
CA ARG A 408 3.43 11.39 10.97
C ARG A 408 2.07 11.17 10.33
N GLN A 409 1.84 11.77 9.16
CA GLN A 409 0.66 11.54 8.33
C GLN A 409 1.02 10.53 7.25
N PHE A 410 0.18 9.51 7.12
CA PHE A 410 0.27 8.44 6.13
C PHE A 410 -1.10 8.27 5.47
N TYR A 411 -1.10 7.92 4.19
CA TYR A 411 -2.25 7.99 3.30
C TYR A 411 -2.76 6.62 2.85
N LEU A 412 -1.95 5.56 2.90
CA LEU A 412 -2.34 4.18 2.56
C LEU A 412 -2.76 3.34 3.77
#